data_AF-A0A815ZX82-F1
#
_entry.id   AF-A0A815ZX82-F1
#
_cell.length_a   1.000
_cell.length_b   1.000
_cell.length_c   1.000
_cell.angle_alpha   90.00
_cell.angle_beta   90.00
_cell.angle_gamma   90.00
#
_symmetry.space_group_name_H-M   'P 1'
#
loop_
_entity.id
_entity.type
_entity.pdbx_description
1 polymer ?
#
loop_
_entity_poly.entity_id
_entity_poly.type
_entity_poly.pdbx_seq_one_letter_code
_entity_poly.pdbx_strand_id
1 'polypeptide(L)'
;MIRTIEKTEDAPSRKRFLQLTNSDLNTLYCPCSNHAITYSTFVTTKVDFHQVCSSEFIEQTWIDKLFTNENISIESTEDFRVTLSFFWQIIAGLCIASRRSWDDAVANFNTSRILTPAVSVEETIRSQVQTTFNSQIDLSQTALAHTLLAIRLMT
;
A
#
# COMPACT_ATOMS: atom_id res chain seq x y z
N MET A 1 -0.64 -50.19 27.97
CA MET A 1 -1.76 -49.58 27.23
C MET A 1 -1.66 -48.08 27.43
N ILE A 2 -1.32 -47.31 26.39
CA ILE A 2 -1.24 -45.84 26.47
C ILE A 2 -2.64 -45.31 26.18
N ARG A 3 -3.21 -44.51 27.09
CA ARG A 3 -4.51 -43.84 26.92
C ARG A 3 -4.26 -42.43 26.41
N THR A 4 -4.76 -42.12 25.22
CA THR A 4 -4.83 -40.74 24.72
C THR A 4 -6.04 -40.06 25.37
N ILE A 5 -5.85 -38.86 25.92
CA ILE A 5 -6.93 -38.05 26.51
C ILE A 5 -7.08 -36.81 25.64
N GLU A 6 -8.29 -36.59 25.13
CA GLU A 6 -8.62 -35.36 24.40
C GLU A 6 -8.89 -34.23 25.40
N LYS A 7 -8.27 -33.07 25.16
CA LYS A 7 -8.45 -31.87 25.99
C LYS A 7 -8.87 -30.70 25.12
N THR A 8 -10.08 -30.21 25.34
CA THR A 8 -10.60 -29.00 24.68
C THR A 8 -10.20 -27.76 25.48
N GLU A 9 -9.81 -26.71 24.78
CA GLU A 9 -9.49 -25.40 25.35
C GLU A 9 -10.12 -24.31 24.48
N ASP A 10 -11.02 -23.52 25.07
CA ASP A 10 -11.74 -22.46 24.37
C ASP A 10 -10.91 -21.16 24.33
N ALA A 11 -10.74 -20.60 23.13
CA ALA A 11 -10.05 -19.33 22.89
C ALA A 11 -8.70 -19.19 23.65
N PRO A 12 -7.73 -20.09 23.42
CA PRO A 12 -6.45 -20.06 24.14
C PRO A 12 -5.71 -18.74 23.90
N SER A 13 -5.03 -18.24 24.93
CA SER A 13 -4.14 -17.08 24.77
C SER A 13 -3.05 -17.36 23.72
N ARG A 14 -2.52 -16.32 23.06
CA ARG A 14 -1.40 -16.47 22.10
C ARG A 14 -0.23 -17.28 22.68
N LYS A 15 0.15 -17.02 23.94
CA LYS A 15 1.23 -17.76 24.63
C LYS A 15 0.91 -19.25 24.74
N ARG A 16 -0.33 -19.57 25.07
CA ARG A 16 -0.79 -20.95 25.25
C ARG A 16 -0.91 -21.69 23.91
N PHE A 17 -1.42 -21.02 22.88
CA PHE A 17 -1.38 -21.51 21.51
C PHE A 17 0.04 -21.85 21.06
N LEU A 18 1.00 -20.93 21.26
CA LEU A 18 2.41 -21.16 20.90
C LEU A 18 3.03 -22.35 21.65
N GLN A 19 2.67 -22.54 22.93
CA GLN A 19 3.12 -23.72 23.68
C GLN A 19 2.58 -25.01 23.09
N LEU A 20 1.31 -25.03 22.69
CA LEU A 20 0.66 -26.19 22.09
C LEU A 20 1.25 -26.51 20.71
N THR A 21 1.49 -25.49 19.88
CA THR A 21 2.08 -25.68 18.54
C THR A 21 3.53 -26.15 18.59
N ASN A 22 4.28 -25.78 19.63
CA ASN A 22 5.65 -26.26 19.84
C ASN A 22 5.72 -27.73 20.27
N SER A 23 4.65 -28.28 20.85
CA SER A 23 4.62 -29.70 21.24
C SER A 23 4.38 -30.64 20.05
N ASP A 24 3.34 -30.40 19.23
CA ASP A 24 3.12 -31.04 17.92
C ASP A 24 1.88 -30.42 17.24
N LEU A 25 2.08 -29.69 16.13
CA LEU A 25 1.01 -29.09 15.33
C LEU A 25 0.02 -30.12 14.77
N ASN A 26 0.46 -31.36 14.49
CA ASN A 26 -0.40 -32.38 13.87
C ASN A 26 -1.45 -32.96 14.83
N THR A 27 -1.29 -32.72 16.13
CA THR A 27 -2.23 -33.19 17.17
C THR A 27 -3.28 -32.15 17.53
N LEU A 28 -3.16 -30.93 17.00
CA LEU A 28 -4.07 -29.83 17.30
C LEU A 28 -5.19 -29.78 16.27
N TYR A 29 -6.42 -30.00 16.76
CA TYR A 29 -7.61 -29.70 15.99
C TYR A 29 -8.17 -28.35 16.44
N CYS A 30 -8.10 -27.36 15.55
CA CYS A 30 -8.64 -26.02 15.77
C CYS A 30 -9.63 -25.71 14.66
N PRO A 31 -10.95 -25.87 14.88
CA PRO A 31 -11.93 -25.48 13.89
C PRO A 31 -11.91 -23.95 13.73
N CYS A 32 -11.69 -23.47 12.51
CA CYS A 32 -11.74 -22.04 12.21
C CYS A 32 -13.19 -21.55 12.31
N SER A 33 -13.43 -20.51 13.13
CA SER A 33 -14.73 -19.81 13.14
C SER A 33 -14.97 -19.05 11.84
N ASN A 34 -13.89 -18.58 11.20
CA ASN A 34 -13.90 -17.92 9.90
C ASN A 34 -12.76 -18.48 9.05
N HIS A 35 -13.08 -18.90 7.82
CA HIS A 35 -12.08 -19.37 6.85
C HIS A 35 -11.45 -18.22 6.05
N ALA A 36 -12.02 -17.02 6.16
CA ALA A 36 -11.59 -15.85 5.41
C ALA A 36 -11.73 -14.58 6.27
N ILE A 37 -10.61 -13.90 6.50
CA ILE A 37 -10.55 -12.68 7.31
C ILE A 37 -9.97 -11.57 6.46
N THR A 38 -10.63 -10.42 6.44
CA THR A 38 -10.17 -9.26 5.68
C THR A 38 -8.91 -8.67 6.33
N TYR A 39 -7.88 -8.34 5.55
CA TYR A 39 -6.61 -7.84 6.10
C TYR A 39 -6.76 -6.58 6.93
N SER A 40 -7.68 -5.67 6.58
CA SER A 40 -7.97 -4.46 7.36
C SER A 40 -8.39 -4.70 8.81
N THR A 41 -8.79 -5.92 9.17
CA THR A 41 -9.16 -6.25 10.57
C THR A 41 -7.94 -6.44 11.48
N PHE A 42 -6.76 -6.72 10.93
CA PHE A 42 -5.55 -7.01 11.73
C PHE A 42 -4.26 -6.40 11.17
N VAL A 43 -4.27 -5.81 9.97
CA VAL A 43 -3.15 -5.09 9.37
C VAL A 43 -3.51 -3.63 9.23
N THR A 44 -2.58 -2.75 9.63
CA THR A 44 -2.66 -1.30 9.38
C THR A 44 -1.62 -0.92 8.35
N THR A 45 -2.06 -0.30 7.27
CA THR A 45 -1.20 0.15 6.18
C THR A 45 -1.15 1.68 6.17
N LYS A 46 0.05 2.24 6.09
CA LYS A 46 0.26 3.69 5.93
C LYS A 46 1.23 3.92 4.78
N VAL A 47 0.87 4.83 3.88
CA VAL A 47 1.71 5.26 2.75
C VAL A 47 2.26 6.63 3.08
N ASP A 48 3.58 6.77 3.09
CA ASP A 48 4.25 8.04 3.25
C ASP A 48 4.72 8.54 1.88
N PHE A 49 4.16 9.68 1.45
CA PHE A 49 4.52 10.31 0.18
C PHE A 49 5.71 11.25 0.35
N HIS A 50 6.43 11.51 -0.75
CA HIS A 50 7.51 12.49 -0.75
C HIS A 50 7.00 13.87 -0.32
N GLN A 51 7.78 14.61 0.46
CA GLN A 51 7.37 15.89 1.06
C GLN A 51 6.89 16.93 0.03
N VAL A 52 7.46 16.91 -1.18
CA VAL A 52 7.04 17.75 -2.30
C VAL A 52 5.55 17.60 -2.64
N CYS A 53 4.99 16.40 -2.47
CA CYS A 53 3.58 16.10 -2.75
C CYS A 53 2.61 16.65 -1.69
N SER A 54 3.13 17.36 -0.69
CA SER A 54 2.37 18.12 0.31
C SER A 54 2.88 19.57 0.44
N SER A 55 3.71 20.02 -0.51
CA SER A 55 4.26 21.38 -0.52
C SER A 55 3.40 22.33 -1.35
N GLU A 56 3.51 23.63 -1.11
CA GLU A 56 2.87 24.65 -1.95
C GLU A 56 3.35 24.60 -3.41
N PHE A 57 4.50 23.97 -3.68
CA PHE A 57 5.11 23.98 -5.00
C PHE A 57 4.31 23.25 -6.08
N ILE A 58 3.45 22.32 -5.66
CA ILE A 58 2.56 21.58 -6.57
C ILE A 58 1.17 22.20 -6.67
N GLU A 59 0.91 23.31 -5.97
CA GLU A 59 -0.37 24.01 -6.04
C GLU A 59 -0.42 24.88 -7.30
N GLN A 60 -1.57 24.85 -7.99
CA GLN A 60 -1.78 25.66 -9.19
C GLN A 60 -1.58 27.15 -8.92
N THR A 61 -1.99 27.62 -7.73
CA THR A 61 -1.80 29.01 -7.28
C THR A 61 -0.34 29.44 -7.22
N TRP A 62 0.59 28.54 -6.88
CA TRP A 62 2.01 28.83 -6.91
C TRP A 62 2.55 28.81 -8.34
N ILE A 63 2.15 27.81 -9.12
CA ILE A 63 2.55 27.68 -10.53
C ILE A 63 2.12 28.93 -11.33
N ASP A 64 0.90 29.43 -11.11
CA ASP A 64 0.38 30.63 -11.78
C ASP A 64 1.14 31.91 -11.38
N LYS A 65 1.64 31.98 -10.13
CA LYS A 65 2.46 33.11 -9.65
C LYS A 65 3.80 33.20 -10.36
N LEU A 66 4.35 32.07 -10.84
CA LEU A 66 5.59 32.08 -11.62
C LEU A 66 5.44 32.84 -12.95
N PHE A 67 4.24 32.86 -13.53
CA PHE A 67 3.93 33.56 -14.78
C PHE A 67 3.45 35.01 -14.60
N THR A 68 2.82 35.33 -13.47
CA THR A 68 2.09 36.60 -13.28
C THR A 68 2.94 37.74 -12.71
N ASN A 69 4.20 37.49 -12.33
CA ASN A 69 5.12 38.56 -11.96
C ASN A 69 5.54 39.37 -13.21
N GLU A 70 5.02 40.60 -13.25
CA GLU A 70 4.98 41.57 -14.35
C GLU A 70 6.33 41.80 -15.07
N ASN A 71 6.24 42.13 -16.36
CA ASN A 71 7.31 42.33 -17.35
C ASN A 71 8.00 41.06 -17.90
N ILE A 72 7.21 40.02 -18.24
CA ILE A 72 7.70 38.96 -19.13
C ILE A 72 7.59 39.47 -20.56
N SER A 73 8.72 39.87 -21.17
CA SER A 73 8.76 40.00 -22.62
C SER A 73 8.55 38.60 -23.20
N ILE A 74 7.38 38.38 -23.80
CA ILE A 74 6.92 37.10 -24.38
C ILE A 74 7.90 36.54 -25.45
N GLU A 75 8.90 37.32 -25.86
CA GLU A 75 9.86 36.96 -26.90
C GLU A 75 11.02 36.05 -26.46
N SER A 76 11.21 35.78 -25.17
CA SER A 76 12.30 34.92 -24.69
C SER A 76 11.81 33.48 -24.44
N THR A 77 12.07 32.57 -25.38
CA THR A 77 11.96 31.12 -25.15
C THR A 77 12.97 30.59 -24.12
N GLU A 78 13.83 31.45 -23.58
CA GLU A 78 14.84 31.14 -22.55
C GLU A 78 14.41 31.59 -21.14
N ASP A 79 13.17 32.05 -20.95
CA ASP A 79 12.70 32.41 -19.61
C ASP A 79 12.58 31.16 -18.73
N PHE A 80 13.50 31.05 -17.76
CA PHE A 80 13.55 29.93 -16.81
C PHE A 80 12.22 29.73 -16.06
N ARG A 81 11.37 30.76 -15.93
CA ARG A 81 10.06 30.67 -15.29
C ARG A 81 9.10 29.78 -16.06
N VAL A 82 9.19 29.80 -17.39
CA VAL A 82 8.40 28.91 -18.27
C VAL A 82 8.81 27.46 -17.99
N THR A 83 10.11 27.18 -18.08
CA THR A 83 10.68 25.85 -17.80
C THR A 83 10.37 25.37 -16.38
N LEU A 84 10.54 26.23 -15.37
CA LEU A 84 10.28 25.92 -13.97
C LEU A 84 8.81 25.59 -13.71
N SER A 85 7.89 26.33 -14.32
CA SER A 85 6.45 26.08 -14.20
C SER A 85 6.06 24.73 -14.81
N PHE A 86 6.61 24.39 -15.99
CA PHE A 86 6.41 23.06 -16.59
C PHE A 86 6.92 21.94 -15.67
N PHE A 87 8.10 22.11 -15.06
CA PHE A 87 8.61 21.12 -14.09
C PHE A 87 7.68 20.94 -12.90
N TRP A 88 7.17 22.02 -12.32
CA TRP A 88 6.23 21.92 -11.19
C TRP A 88 4.89 21.29 -11.57
N GLN A 89 4.37 21.57 -12.77
CA GLN A 89 3.17 20.90 -13.29
C GLN A 89 3.40 19.39 -13.45
N ILE A 90 4.56 18.98 -13.98
CA ILE A 90 4.91 17.56 -14.08
C ILE A 90 4.96 16.94 -12.68
N ILE A 91 5.66 17.56 -11.72
CA ILE A 91 5.76 17.05 -10.34
C ILE A 91 4.37 16.95 -9.69
N ALA A 92 3.49 17.94 -9.88
CA ALA A 92 2.12 17.88 -9.39
C ALA A 92 1.35 16.69 -9.99
N GLY A 93 1.46 16.48 -11.30
CA GLY A 93 0.90 15.32 -12.00
C GLY A 93 1.43 13.99 -11.44
N LEU A 94 2.74 13.88 -11.20
CA LEU A 94 3.37 12.71 -10.59
C LEU A 94 2.81 12.43 -9.20
N CYS A 95 2.66 13.47 -8.37
CA CYS A 95 2.11 13.35 -7.02
C CYS A 95 0.64 12.88 -7.03
N ILE A 96 -0.18 13.39 -7.95
CA ILE A 96 -1.57 12.96 -8.11
C ILE A 96 -1.64 11.50 -8.57
N ALA A 97 -0.86 11.14 -9.60
CA ALA A 97 -0.82 9.78 -10.11
C ALA A 97 -0.36 8.78 -9.04
N SER A 98 0.72 9.12 -8.33
CA SER A 98 1.25 8.33 -7.21
C SER A 98 0.20 8.13 -6.12
N ARG A 99 -0.45 9.20 -5.67
CA ARG A 99 -1.47 9.14 -4.62
C ARG A 99 -2.62 8.22 -5.01
N ARG A 100 -3.19 8.40 -6.20
CA ARG A 100 -4.28 7.54 -6.71
C ARG A 100 -3.86 6.08 -6.78
N SER A 101 -2.69 5.80 -7.35
CA SER A 101 -2.22 4.42 -7.48
C SER A 101 -2.04 3.73 -6.12
N TRP A 102 -1.50 4.45 -5.13
CA TRP A 102 -1.30 3.89 -3.79
C TRP A 102 -2.59 3.80 -2.98
N ASP A 103 -3.50 4.77 -3.12
CA ASP A 103 -4.82 4.70 -2.49
C ASP A 103 -5.60 3.48 -3.00
N ASP A 104 -5.56 3.21 -4.31
CA ASP A 104 -6.15 2.01 -4.92
C ASP A 104 -5.49 0.73 -4.40
N ALA A 105 -4.15 0.71 -4.31
CA ALA A 105 -3.39 -0.42 -3.77
C ALA A 105 -3.81 -0.77 -2.33
N VAL A 106 -3.90 0.26 -1.49
CA VAL A 106 -4.28 0.13 -0.08
C VAL A 106 -5.73 -0.31 0.03
N ALA A 107 -6.64 0.25 -0.76
CA ALA A 107 -8.05 -0.16 -0.77
C ALA A 107 -8.21 -1.63 -1.20
N ASN A 108 -7.50 -2.05 -2.24
CA ASN A 108 -7.51 -3.44 -2.72
C ASN A 108 -6.90 -4.40 -1.69
N PHE A 109 -5.77 -4.03 -1.08
CA PHE A 109 -5.17 -4.81 0.00
C PHE A 109 -6.14 -4.94 1.19
N ASN A 110 -6.70 -3.82 1.65
CA ASN A 110 -7.57 -3.75 2.81
C ASN A 110 -8.89 -4.51 2.63
N THR A 111 -9.34 -4.74 1.40
CA THR A 111 -10.53 -5.54 1.09
C THR A 111 -10.20 -7.00 0.75
N SER A 112 -8.95 -7.29 0.40
CA SER A 112 -8.47 -8.65 0.22
C SER A 112 -8.46 -9.43 1.54
N ARG A 113 -8.49 -10.77 1.44
CA ARG A 113 -8.72 -11.66 2.57
C ARG A 113 -7.59 -12.68 2.67
N ILE A 114 -7.15 -12.94 3.89
CA ILE A 114 -6.37 -14.13 4.18
C ILE A 114 -7.29 -15.35 4.20
N LEU A 115 -6.88 -16.44 3.55
CA LEU A 115 -7.62 -17.69 3.49
C LEU A 115 -6.84 -18.76 4.25
N THR A 116 -7.43 -19.26 5.33
CA THR A 116 -6.77 -20.27 6.17
C THR A 116 -7.75 -21.41 6.42
N PRO A 117 -7.56 -22.59 5.79
CA PRO A 117 -8.44 -23.75 6.00
C PRO A 117 -8.24 -24.40 7.38
N ALA A 118 -7.14 -24.09 8.05
CA ALA A 118 -6.80 -24.54 9.39
C ALA A 118 -6.06 -23.44 10.14
N VAL A 119 -5.87 -23.64 11.45
CA VAL A 119 -5.10 -22.71 12.28
C VAL A 119 -3.71 -22.49 11.70
N SER A 120 -3.30 -21.23 11.62
CA SER A 120 -2.03 -20.82 11.04
C SER A 120 -1.17 -20.14 12.10
N VAL A 121 0.13 -20.46 12.11
CA VAL A 121 1.10 -19.77 12.95
C VAL A 121 1.40 -18.39 12.38
N GLU A 122 1.91 -17.49 13.23
CA GLU A 122 2.15 -16.09 12.88
C GLU A 122 3.07 -15.92 11.66
N GLU A 123 4.07 -16.79 11.51
CA GLU A 123 5.00 -16.75 10.37
C GLU A 123 4.27 -16.98 9.03
N THR A 124 3.36 -17.96 8.98
CA THR A 124 2.53 -18.24 7.81
C THR A 124 1.62 -17.05 7.48
N ILE A 125 1.00 -16.45 8.50
CA ILE A 125 0.16 -15.27 8.33
C ILE A 125 0.98 -14.10 7.78
N ARG A 126 2.16 -13.85 8.36
CA ARG A 126 3.07 -12.77 7.93
C ARG A 126 3.55 -12.97 6.50
N SER A 127 3.88 -14.19 6.11
CA SER A 127 4.27 -14.53 4.74
C SER A 127 3.15 -14.26 3.73
N GLN A 128 1.91 -14.63 4.05
CA GLN A 128 0.75 -14.32 3.21
C GLN A 128 0.48 -12.82 3.12
N VAL A 129 0.50 -12.11 4.24
CA VAL A 129 0.39 -10.63 4.28
C VAL A 129 1.41 -10.01 3.35
N GLN A 130 2.70 -10.39 3.47
CA GLN A 130 3.78 -9.83 2.66
C GLN A 130 3.59 -10.16 1.17
N THR A 131 3.20 -11.39 0.85
CA THR A 131 2.99 -11.83 -0.54
C THR A 131 1.84 -11.06 -1.19
N THR A 132 0.70 -10.97 -0.50
CA THR A 132 -0.46 -10.20 -1.00
C THR A 132 -0.12 -8.72 -1.13
N PHE A 133 0.56 -8.14 -0.13
CA PHE A 133 0.95 -6.73 -0.17
C PHE A 133 1.95 -6.44 -1.30
N ASN A 134 2.97 -7.28 -1.49
CA ASN A 134 3.93 -7.16 -2.59
C ASN A 134 3.24 -7.21 -3.96
N SER A 135 2.25 -8.09 -4.14
CA SER A 135 1.47 -8.11 -5.38
C SER A 135 0.73 -6.79 -5.63
N GLN A 136 0.22 -6.11 -4.59
CA GLN A 136 -0.38 -4.79 -4.74
C GLN A 136 0.67 -3.71 -5.08
N ILE A 137 1.88 -3.81 -4.53
CA ILE A 137 3.00 -2.93 -4.88
C ILE A 137 3.32 -3.06 -6.37
N ASP A 138 3.47 -4.28 -6.89
CA ASP A 138 3.82 -4.54 -8.29
C ASP A 138 2.75 -4.00 -9.26
N LEU A 139 1.47 -4.20 -8.94
CA LEU A 139 0.35 -3.65 -9.71
C LEU A 139 0.36 -2.12 -9.71
N SER A 140 0.65 -1.50 -8.57
CA SER A 140 0.71 -0.04 -8.43
C SER A 140 1.87 0.55 -9.23
N GLN A 141 3.05 -0.06 -9.17
CA GLN A 141 4.20 0.34 -9.97
C GLN A 141 3.91 0.25 -11.47
N THR A 142 3.21 -0.81 -11.89
CA THR A 142 2.79 -0.99 -13.29
C THR A 142 1.81 0.10 -13.71
N ALA A 143 0.77 0.37 -12.90
CA ALA A 143 -0.20 1.42 -13.18
C ALA A 143 0.44 2.82 -13.26
N LEU A 144 1.39 3.11 -12.38
CA LEU A 144 2.19 4.33 -12.40
C LEU A 144 3.00 4.42 -13.69
N ALA A 145 3.74 3.37 -14.07
CA ALA A 145 4.52 3.35 -15.29
C ALA A 145 3.65 3.65 -16.53
N HIS A 146 2.45 3.08 -16.61
CA HIS A 146 1.50 3.37 -17.69
C HIS A 146 1.03 4.83 -17.68
N THR A 147 0.74 5.39 -16.50
CA THR A 147 0.34 6.79 -16.36
C THR A 147 1.46 7.74 -16.80
N LEU A 148 2.71 7.43 -16.45
CA LEU A 148 3.88 8.21 -16.86
C LEU A 148 4.13 8.15 -18.37
N LEU A 149 3.95 6.98 -18.98
CA LEU A 149 4.04 6.83 -20.43
C LEU A 149 2.96 7.66 -21.13
N ALA A 150 1.73 7.69 -20.61
CA ALA A 150 0.67 8.52 -21.14
C ALA A 150 1.02 10.02 -21.04
N ILE A 151 1.55 10.48 -19.90
CA ILE A 151 2.01 11.86 -19.72
C ILE A 151 3.10 12.21 -20.75
N ARG A 152 4.10 11.34 -20.93
CA ARG A 152 5.17 11.53 -21.92
C ARG A 152 4.65 11.66 -23.35
N LEU A 153 3.55 10.98 -23.71
CA LEU A 153 2.97 11.04 -25.05
C LEU A 153 2.11 12.31 -25.28
N MET A 154 1.74 13.03 -24.23
CA MET A 154 0.94 14.26 -24.29
C MET A 154 1.78 15.54 -24.29
N THR A 155 3.06 15.45 -23.89
CA THR A 155 4.06 16.54 -23.89
C THR A 155 5.00 16.41 -25.08
#